data_AF-A0A392QKU4-F1
#
_entry.id   AF-A0A392QKU4-F1
#
_cell.length_a   1.000
_cell.length_b   1.000
_cell.length_c   1.000
_cell.angle_alpha   90.00
_cell.angle_beta   90.00
_cell.angle_gamma   90.00
#
_symmetry.space_group_name_H-M   'P 1'
#
loop_
_entity.id
_entity.type
_entity.pdbx_description
1 polymer ?
#
loop_
_entity_poly.entity_id
_entity_poly.type
_entity_poly.pdbx_seq_one_letter_code
_entity_poly.pdbx_strand_id
1 'polypeptide(L)'
;MSVAEYAANFESLCAFSPHYNTVEAEYDKCVKFESGLRPDIKHLIGFSEIRDFPTLVNKSRICDEDGRAKSNYYKAMSDRKRKGQDRGKPYGDKNKKNGESSGGKKKNSGKCYKCGEMGHKSFECPKKENKCFKCGRLGHKADACQEKVICFNCGEEGHKSPVCKKPKK
;
A
#
# COMPACT_ATOMS: atom_id res chain seq x y z
N MET A 1 -7.24 -17.65 -13.57
CA MET A 1 -7.00 -18.32 -14.86
C MET A 1 -5.72 -17.79 -15.45
N SER A 2 -4.81 -18.69 -15.82
CA SER A 2 -3.60 -18.35 -16.57
C SER A 2 -3.96 -17.99 -18.01
N VAL A 3 -3.06 -17.30 -18.72
CA VAL A 3 -3.24 -17.01 -20.14
C VAL A 3 -3.22 -18.31 -20.97
N ALA A 4 -2.47 -19.33 -20.54
CA ALA A 4 -2.45 -20.62 -21.21
C ALA A 4 -3.84 -21.28 -21.20
N GLU A 5 -4.49 -21.33 -20.03
CA GLU A 5 -5.86 -21.84 -19.88
C GLU A 5 -6.86 -21.01 -20.68
N TYR A 6 -6.75 -19.68 -20.62
CA TYR A 6 -7.61 -18.79 -21.38
C TYR A 6 -7.47 -18.99 -22.89
N ALA A 7 -6.25 -19.10 -23.41
CA ALA A 7 -5.99 -19.33 -24.82
C ALA A 7 -6.55 -20.66 -25.31
N ALA A 8 -6.39 -21.75 -24.54
CA ALA A 8 -6.96 -23.05 -24.89
C ALA A 8 -8.50 -23.00 -24.96
N ASN A 9 -9.14 -22.35 -23.98
CA ASN A 9 -10.58 -22.16 -23.99
C ASN A 9 -11.04 -21.29 -25.16
N PHE A 10 -10.28 -20.23 -25.48
CA PHE A 10 -10.58 -19.33 -26.58
C PHE A 10 -10.51 -20.06 -27.94
N GLU A 11 -9.45 -20.84 -28.18
CA GLU A 11 -9.30 -21.65 -29.39
C GLU A 11 -10.40 -22.69 -29.53
N SER A 12 -10.78 -23.35 -28.42
CA SER A 12 -11.92 -24.27 -28.40
C SER A 12 -13.22 -23.58 -28.82
N LEU A 13 -13.47 -22.35 -28.35
CA LEU A 13 -14.63 -21.57 -28.76
C LEU A 13 -14.54 -21.12 -30.23
N CYS A 14 -13.36 -20.73 -30.71
CA CYS A 14 -13.14 -20.39 -32.12
C CYS A 14 -13.39 -21.58 -33.06
N ALA A 15 -13.20 -22.82 -32.61
CA ALA A 15 -13.53 -24.00 -33.42
C ALA A 15 -15.04 -24.08 -33.76
N PHE A 16 -15.90 -23.54 -32.89
CA PHE A 16 -17.36 -23.46 -33.12
C PHE A 16 -17.80 -22.18 -33.84
N SER A 17 -16.87 -21.27 -34.17
CA SER A 17 -17.14 -20.03 -34.90
C SER A 17 -16.16 -19.83 -36.04
N PRO A 18 -16.44 -20.44 -37.22
CA PRO A 18 -15.55 -20.38 -38.39
C PRO A 18 -15.23 -18.96 -38.87
N HIS A 19 -16.12 -18.00 -38.61
CA HIS A 19 -15.95 -16.59 -38.98
C HIS A 19 -14.74 -15.91 -38.33
N TYR A 20 -14.21 -16.44 -37.22
CA TYR A 20 -12.97 -15.94 -36.60
C TYR A 20 -11.71 -16.65 -37.10
N ASN A 21 -11.82 -17.63 -37.99
CA ASN A 21 -10.66 -18.40 -38.48
C ASN A 21 -10.26 -18.01 -39.92
N THR A 22 -10.81 -16.91 -40.44
CA THR A 22 -10.37 -16.31 -41.70
C THR A 22 -9.24 -15.32 -41.46
N VAL A 23 -8.43 -15.07 -42.50
CA VAL A 23 -7.33 -14.10 -42.45
C VAL A 23 -7.87 -12.68 -42.26
N GLU A 24 -9.03 -12.37 -42.84
CA GLU A 24 -9.67 -11.05 -42.72
C GLU A 24 -10.15 -10.77 -41.28
N ALA A 25 -10.54 -11.82 -40.54
CA ALA A 25 -11.02 -11.70 -39.17
C ALA A 25 -9.90 -11.83 -38.11
N GLU A 26 -8.63 -11.98 -38.51
CA GLU A 26 -7.52 -12.17 -37.58
C GLU A 26 -7.36 -10.98 -36.64
N TYR A 27 -7.53 -9.76 -37.16
CA TYR A 27 -7.51 -8.55 -36.35
C TYR A 27 -8.62 -8.55 -35.30
N ASP A 28 -9.86 -8.85 -35.71
CA ASP A 28 -11.01 -8.92 -34.79
C ASP A 28 -10.85 -10.03 -33.75
N LYS A 29 -10.22 -11.15 -34.14
CA LYS A 29 -9.85 -12.25 -33.25
C LYS A 29 -8.84 -11.79 -32.20
N CYS A 30 -7.83 -11.02 -32.59
CA CYS A 30 -6.85 -10.42 -31.67
C CYS A 30 -7.53 -9.47 -30.68
N VAL A 31 -8.37 -8.55 -31.16
CA VAL A 31 -9.11 -7.61 -30.31
C VAL A 31 -10.01 -8.35 -29.32
N LYS A 32 -10.70 -9.40 -29.78
CA LYS A 32 -11.57 -10.21 -28.93
C LYS A 32 -10.77 -10.95 -27.85
N PHE A 33 -9.62 -11.51 -28.20
CA PHE A 33 -8.71 -12.14 -27.25
C PHE A 33 -8.16 -11.14 -26.21
N GLU A 34 -7.65 -9.99 -26.65
CA GLU A 34 -7.14 -8.92 -25.78
C GLU A 34 -8.21 -8.41 -24.81
N SER A 35 -9.47 -8.36 -25.24
CA SER A 35 -10.58 -7.94 -24.39
C SER A 35 -10.80 -8.85 -23.18
N GLY A 36 -10.48 -10.15 -23.31
CA GLY A 36 -10.60 -11.14 -22.23
C GLY A 36 -9.34 -11.32 -21.38
N LEU A 37 -8.24 -10.65 -21.73
CA LEU A 37 -7.02 -10.67 -20.92
C LEU A 37 -7.23 -9.91 -19.61
N ARG A 38 -6.51 -10.35 -18.56
CA ARG A 38 -6.49 -9.64 -17.28
C ARG A 38 -5.86 -8.25 -17.44
N PRO A 39 -6.26 -7.24 -16.66
CA PRO A 39 -5.79 -5.86 -16.84
C PRO A 39 -4.28 -5.67 -16.78
N ASP A 40 -3.59 -6.42 -15.92
CA ASP A 40 -2.13 -6.42 -15.78
C ASP A 40 -1.42 -6.83 -17.07
N ILE A 41 -1.90 -7.90 -17.71
CA ILE A 41 -1.35 -8.41 -18.97
C ILE A 41 -1.81 -7.55 -20.14
N LYS A 42 -3.10 -7.20 -20.19
CA LYS A 42 -3.69 -6.38 -21.26
C LYS A 42 -2.95 -5.05 -21.41
N HIS A 43 -2.57 -4.42 -20.31
CA HIS A 43 -1.84 -3.16 -20.36
C HIS A 43 -0.46 -3.34 -21.03
N LEU A 44 0.29 -4.39 -20.67
CA LEU A 44 1.60 -4.69 -21.24
C LEU A 44 1.50 -5.05 -22.73
N ILE A 45 0.51 -5.86 -23.10
CA ILE A 45 0.30 -6.35 -24.45
C ILE A 45 -0.23 -5.26 -25.37
N GLY A 46 -1.17 -4.43 -24.90
CA GLY A 46 -1.76 -3.35 -25.69
C GLY A 46 -0.76 -2.30 -26.18
N PHE A 47 0.37 -2.10 -25.48
CA PHE A 47 1.46 -1.24 -25.96
C PHE A 47 2.23 -1.81 -27.15
N SER A 48 2.14 -3.12 -27.38
CA SER A 48 2.89 -3.79 -28.45
C SER A 48 2.12 -3.85 -29.77
N GLU A 49 0.87 -3.36 -29.82
CA GLU A 49 -0.01 -3.28 -31.01
C GLU A 49 0.03 -4.54 -31.90
N ILE A 50 -0.08 -5.73 -31.29
CA ILE A 50 0.09 -7.00 -32.01
C ILE A 50 -1.18 -7.33 -32.79
N ARG A 51 -1.04 -7.61 -34.08
CA ARG A 51 -2.17 -7.90 -34.99
C ARG A 51 -2.12 -9.32 -35.58
N ASP A 52 -1.19 -10.14 -35.10
CA ASP A 52 -1.01 -11.56 -35.44
C ASP A 52 -1.41 -12.41 -34.24
N PHE A 53 -2.39 -13.30 -34.42
CA PHE A 53 -2.98 -14.03 -33.30
C PHE A 53 -1.99 -14.98 -32.61
N PRO A 54 -1.20 -15.80 -33.33
CA PRO A 54 -0.17 -16.64 -32.72
C PRO A 54 0.85 -15.86 -31.88
N THR A 55 1.32 -14.73 -32.40
CA THR A 55 2.29 -13.86 -31.71
C THR A 55 1.67 -13.22 -30.47
N LEU A 56 0.41 -12.77 -30.56
CA LEU A 56 -0.34 -12.20 -29.45
C LEU A 56 -0.49 -13.20 -28.31
N VAL A 57 -0.89 -14.44 -28.61
CA VAL A 57 -1.02 -15.51 -27.61
C VAL A 57 0.32 -15.82 -26.96
N ASN A 58 1.39 -15.95 -27.76
CA ASN A 58 2.73 -16.25 -27.24
C ASN A 58 3.24 -15.14 -26.30
N LYS A 59 3.19 -13.88 -26.73
CA LYS A 59 3.61 -12.73 -25.90
C LYS A 59 2.75 -12.62 -24.64
N SER A 60 1.45 -12.85 -24.74
CA SER A 60 0.55 -12.83 -23.58
C SER A 60 0.92 -13.91 -22.56
N ARG A 61 1.34 -15.11 -23.01
CA ARG A 61 1.84 -16.19 -22.12
C ARG A 61 3.12 -15.76 -21.40
N ILE A 62 4.07 -15.19 -22.12
CA ILE A 62 5.34 -14.69 -21.56
C ILE A 62 5.06 -13.62 -20.48
N CYS A 63 4.20 -12.63 -20.78
CA CYS A 63 3.85 -11.58 -19.83
C CYS A 63 3.17 -12.13 -18.56
N ASP A 64 2.36 -13.17 -18.69
CA ASP A 64 1.70 -13.83 -17.55
C ASP A 64 2.69 -14.57 -16.65
N GLU A 65 3.70 -15.22 -17.24
CA GLU A 65 4.77 -15.89 -16.49
C GLU A 65 5.70 -14.90 -15.79
N ASP A 66 6.14 -13.85 -16.49
CA ASP A 66 6.99 -12.80 -15.91
C ASP A 66 6.28 -12.07 -14.77
N GLY A 67 4.98 -11.78 -14.93
CA GLY A 67 4.16 -11.19 -13.88
C GLY A 67 4.07 -12.07 -12.64
N ARG A 68 3.88 -13.39 -12.83
CA ARG A 68 3.89 -14.37 -11.73
C ARG A 68 5.26 -14.49 -11.07
N ALA A 69 6.34 -14.58 -11.85
CA ALA A 69 7.70 -14.66 -11.33
C ALA A 69 8.05 -13.44 -10.49
N LYS A 70 7.71 -12.24 -10.98
CA LYS A 70 7.86 -10.97 -10.26
C LYS A 70 7.08 -10.97 -8.94
N SER A 71 5.80 -11.36 -8.98
CA SER A 71 4.95 -11.45 -7.79
C SER A 71 5.53 -12.43 -6.75
N ASN A 72 5.94 -13.62 -7.20
CA ASN A 72 6.55 -14.65 -6.35
C ASN A 72 7.86 -14.18 -5.73
N TYR A 73 8.70 -13.48 -6.50
CA TYR A 73 9.95 -12.90 -6.02
C TYR A 73 9.70 -11.91 -4.87
N TYR A 74 8.81 -10.94 -5.06
CA TYR A 74 8.50 -9.95 -4.02
C TYR A 74 7.85 -10.58 -2.79
N LYS A 75 6.98 -11.59 -2.99
CA LYS A 75 6.36 -12.35 -1.91
C LYS A 75 7.43 -13.06 -1.08
N ALA A 76 8.33 -13.82 -1.71
CA ALA A 76 9.43 -14.50 -1.03
C ALA A 76 10.36 -13.53 -0.29
N MET A 77 10.63 -12.35 -0.86
CA MET A 77 11.43 -11.32 -0.20
C MET A 77 10.73 -10.76 1.05
N SER A 78 9.41 -10.57 0.99
CA SER A 78 8.62 -10.09 2.13
C SER A 78 8.53 -11.11 3.27
N ASP A 79 8.42 -12.40 2.95
CA ASP A 79 8.38 -13.50 3.92
C ASP A 79 9.72 -13.65 4.67
N ARG A 80 10.85 -13.49 3.96
CA ARG A 80 12.19 -13.48 4.59
C ARG A 80 12.35 -12.34 5.58
N LYS A 81 11.80 -11.16 5.26
CA LYS A 81 11.84 -9.99 6.16
C LYS A 81 11.02 -10.22 7.42
N ARG A 82 9.86 -10.88 7.32
CA ARG A 82 9.03 -11.23 8.48
C ARG A 82 9.72 -12.25 9.40
N LYS A 83 10.42 -13.24 8.82
CA LYS A 83 11.12 -14.29 9.59
C LYS A 83 12.42 -13.80 10.25
N GLY A 84 13.02 -12.73 9.74
CA GLY A 84 14.24 -12.10 10.28
C GLY A 84 14.02 -11.12 11.44
N GLN A 85 12.77 -10.84 11.84
CA GLN A 85 12.48 -9.97 13.00
C GLN A 85 12.59 -10.70 14.34
N ASP A 86 12.66 -12.03 14.34
CA ASP A 86 12.73 -12.86 15.55
C ASP A 86 14.18 -13.08 16.04
N ARG A 87 15.17 -12.96 15.14
CA ARG A 87 16.60 -12.98 15.51
C ARG A 87 17.10 -11.56 15.73
N GLY A 88 17.02 -11.11 16.99
CA GLY A 88 17.57 -9.86 17.45
C GLY A 88 19.00 -9.64 16.94
N LYS A 89 19.29 -8.44 16.43
CA LYS A 89 20.61 -8.06 15.93
C LYS A 89 21.64 -8.16 17.06
N PRO A 90 22.77 -8.87 16.89
CA PRO A 90 23.77 -9.05 17.95
C PRO A 90 24.50 -7.77 18.36
N TYR A 91 24.44 -6.71 17.53
CA TYR A 91 24.91 -5.36 17.87
C TYR A 91 23.80 -4.35 17.57
N GLY A 92 22.73 -4.40 18.36
CA GLY A 92 21.72 -3.35 18.43
C GLY A 92 22.17 -2.29 19.43
N ASP A 93 22.46 -1.09 18.94
CA ASP A 93 22.66 0.11 19.76
C ASP A 93 21.57 0.21 20.84
N LYS A 94 21.98 0.22 22.11
CA LYS A 94 21.13 0.16 23.32
C LYS A 94 20.34 1.46 23.57
N ASN A 95 19.92 2.19 22.55
CA ASN A 95 19.16 3.43 22.76
C ASN A 95 17.77 3.50 22.11
N LYS A 96 17.19 2.38 21.70
CA LYS A 96 15.80 2.36 21.20
C LYS A 96 14.82 1.79 22.22
N LYS A 97 14.46 2.60 23.22
CA LYS A 97 13.31 2.31 24.09
C LYS A 97 12.02 2.43 23.29
N ASN A 98 11.28 1.33 23.33
CA ASN A 98 9.85 1.08 23.09
C ASN A 98 8.97 2.22 22.56
N GLY A 99 8.27 1.88 21.48
CA GLY A 99 7.13 2.60 20.96
C GLY A 99 6.48 1.80 19.84
N GLU A 100 6.09 0.56 20.14
CA GLU A 100 5.17 -0.19 19.28
C GLU A 100 3.85 0.57 19.18
N SER A 101 3.50 0.98 17.97
CA SER A 101 2.12 1.22 17.58
C SER A 101 2.01 0.92 16.09
N SER A 102 1.54 -0.30 15.84
CA SER A 102 0.71 -0.66 14.71
C SER A 102 -0.31 0.45 14.42
N GLY A 103 -0.18 1.07 13.25
CA GLY A 103 -1.10 2.12 12.82
C GLY A 103 -0.81 2.55 11.40
N GLY A 104 -1.69 2.18 10.48
CA GLY A 104 -1.55 2.42 9.04
C GLY A 104 -1.13 3.84 8.71
N LYS A 105 -0.23 3.96 7.72
CA LYS A 105 0.20 5.21 7.10
C LYS A 105 -1.01 5.94 6.48
N LYS A 106 -1.75 6.72 7.28
CA LYS A 106 -2.42 7.91 6.75
C LYS A 106 -1.30 8.91 6.45
N LYS A 107 -1.11 9.19 5.16
CA LYS A 107 -0.27 10.28 4.66
C LYS A 107 -0.79 11.60 5.26
N ASN A 108 -0.28 11.99 6.43
CA ASN A 108 -0.42 13.35 6.92
C ASN A 108 0.88 14.08 6.57
N SER A 109 0.80 14.73 5.41
CA SER A 109 1.72 15.66 4.79
C SER A 109 2.40 16.58 5.81
N GLY A 110 3.68 16.31 6.10
CA GLY A 110 4.74 17.30 6.43
C GLY A 110 4.51 18.37 7.50
N LYS A 111 3.36 18.40 8.19
CA LYS A 111 2.97 19.46 9.12
C LYS A 111 3.34 19.10 10.55
N CYS A 112 3.98 20.05 11.22
CA CYS A 112 4.32 19.96 12.61
C CYS A 112 3.05 19.92 13.47
N TYR A 113 2.89 18.91 14.34
CA TYR A 113 1.73 18.85 15.24
C TYR A 113 1.81 19.86 16.40
N LYS A 114 2.94 20.56 16.57
CA LYS A 114 3.11 21.60 17.60
C LYS A 114 2.70 22.99 17.11
N CYS A 115 3.12 23.39 15.91
CA CYS A 115 2.84 24.73 15.37
C CYS A 115 1.99 24.74 14.09
N GLY A 116 1.65 23.57 13.52
CA GLY A 116 0.89 23.46 12.28
C GLY A 116 1.68 23.75 10.99
N GLU A 117 2.91 24.25 11.08
CA GLU A 117 3.73 24.62 9.93
C GLU A 117 4.31 23.39 9.21
N MET A 118 4.41 23.47 7.88
CA MET A 118 5.04 22.43 7.06
C MET A 118 6.57 22.57 7.04
N GLY A 119 7.27 21.45 6.85
CA GLY A 119 8.72 21.43 6.64
C GLY A 119 9.52 20.89 7.83
N HIS A 120 8.89 20.71 8.99
CA HIS A 120 9.52 20.07 10.15
C HIS A 120 8.51 19.22 10.92
N LYS A 121 9.00 18.21 11.65
CA LYS A 121 8.17 17.40 12.55
C LYS A 121 8.11 18.06 13.93
N SER A 122 7.12 17.67 14.73
CA SER A 122 6.94 18.15 16.12
C SER A 122 8.21 18.10 16.98
N PHE A 123 9.16 17.21 16.70
CA PHE A 123 10.42 17.09 17.44
C PHE A 123 11.43 18.19 17.09
N GLU A 124 11.35 18.74 15.89
CA GLU A 124 12.29 19.73 15.33
C GLU A 124 11.68 21.14 15.31
N CYS A 125 10.57 21.36 16.03
CA CYS A 125 9.88 22.64 16.02
C CYS A 125 10.71 23.72 16.74
N PRO A 126 11.08 24.82 16.04
CA PRO A 126 11.88 25.90 16.62
C PRO A 126 11.08 26.74 17.63
N LYS A 127 9.74 26.75 17.53
CA LYS A 127 8.85 27.38 18.50
C LYS A 127 8.71 26.47 19.73
N LYS A 128 9.61 26.62 20.71
CA LYS A 128 9.65 25.88 21.98
C LYS A 128 8.55 26.34 22.95
N GLU A 129 7.28 26.29 22.56
CA GLU A 129 6.19 26.35 23.53
C GLU A 129 5.89 24.93 24.02
N ASN A 130 6.64 24.49 25.04
CA ASN A 130 6.38 23.21 25.70
C ASN A 130 5.10 23.31 26.54
N LYS A 131 3.95 23.17 25.87
CA LYS A 131 2.67 22.95 26.52
C LYS A 131 2.61 21.53 27.05
N CYS A 132 2.30 21.40 28.34
CA CYS A 132 2.18 20.11 29.00
C CYS A 132 0.98 19.33 28.44
N PHE A 133 1.23 18.14 27.90
CA PHE A 133 0.18 17.25 27.38
C PHE A 133 -0.66 16.57 28.47
N LYS A 134 -0.41 16.85 29.76
CA LYS A 134 -1.30 16.42 30.86
C LYS A 134 -2.24 17.54 31.30
N CYS A 135 -1.73 18.74 31.58
CA CYS A 135 -2.53 19.82 32.17
C CYS A 135 -2.71 21.07 31.28
N GLY A 136 -2.12 21.09 30.08
CA GLY A 136 -2.25 22.22 29.15
C GLY A 136 -1.47 23.49 29.53
N ARG A 137 -0.79 23.53 30.69
CA ARG A 137 0.06 24.66 31.12
C ARG A 137 1.43 24.63 30.43
N LEU A 138 2.01 25.81 30.23
CA LEU A 138 3.35 25.98 29.68
C LEU A 138 4.43 25.80 30.76
N GLY A 139 5.65 25.51 30.35
CA GLY A 139 6.84 25.53 31.23
C GLY A 139 7.29 24.17 31.75
N HIS A 140 6.55 23.08 31.53
CA HIS A 140 6.96 21.73 31.93
C HIS A 140 6.46 20.65 30.96
N LYS A 141 7.12 19.49 30.96
CA LYS A 141 6.71 18.30 30.18
C LYS A 141 5.70 17.46 30.96
N ALA A 142 4.92 16.64 30.25
CA ALA A 142 3.96 15.71 30.83
C ALA A 142 4.56 14.79 31.91
N ASP A 143 5.84 14.44 31.78
CA ASP A 143 6.55 13.55 32.71
C ASP A 143 6.87 14.26 34.04
N ALA A 144 7.07 15.58 34.02
CA ALA A 144 7.33 16.40 35.20
C ALA A 144 6.05 17.09 35.73
N CYS A 145 4.89 16.73 35.20
CA CYS A 145 3.61 17.32 35.58
C CYS A 145 3.02 16.58 36.78
N GLN A 146 2.90 17.27 37.90
CA GLN A 146 2.23 16.79 39.12
C GLN A 146 0.71 17.01 39.12
N GLU A 147 0.20 17.74 38.11
CA GLU A 147 -1.21 18.04 37.96
C GLU A 147 -1.99 16.88 37.31
N LYS A 148 -3.30 16.83 37.58
CA LYS A 148 -4.20 15.82 37.02
C LYS A 148 -4.30 15.95 35.50
N VAL A 149 -4.55 14.83 34.82
CA VAL A 149 -4.73 14.83 33.36
C VAL A 149 -6.04 15.54 33.01
N ILE A 150 -5.99 16.51 32.11
CA ILE A 150 -7.15 17.26 31.63
C ILE A 150 -7.47 16.76 30.21
N CYS A 151 -8.76 16.54 29.95
CA CYS A 151 -9.24 16.12 28.65
C CYS A 151 -9.22 17.30 27.67
N PHE A 152 -8.44 17.22 26.59
CA PHE A 152 -8.40 18.26 25.56
C PHE A 152 -9.68 18.37 24.73
N ASN A 153 -10.64 17.44 24.89
CA ASN A 153 -11.94 17.53 24.24
C ASN A 153 -12.98 18.27 25.10
N CYS A 154 -13.14 17.89 26.37
CA CYS A 154 -14.18 18.44 27.23
C CYS A 154 -13.71 19.35 28.38
N GLY A 155 -12.39 19.46 28.60
CA GLY A 155 -11.81 20.26 29.67
C GLY A 155 -11.90 19.65 31.08
N GLU A 156 -12.47 18.45 31.23
CA GLU A 156 -12.59 17.79 32.54
C GLU A 156 -11.32 17.03 32.92
N GLU A 157 -11.05 16.98 34.22
CA GLU A 157 -9.94 16.25 34.81
C GLU A 157 -10.20 14.73 34.84
N GLY A 158 -9.15 13.92 34.85
CA GLY A 158 -9.19 12.47 35.09
C GLY A 158 -9.18 11.58 33.85
N HIS A 159 -9.29 12.11 32.63
CA HIS A 159 -9.21 11.31 31.40
C HIS A 159 -8.59 12.06 30.20
N LYS A 160 -8.13 11.31 29.19
CA LYS A 160 -7.61 11.85 27.92
C LYS A 160 -8.69 11.83 26.84
N SER A 161 -8.57 12.69 25.82
CA SER A 161 -9.52 12.79 24.69
C SER A 161 -9.91 11.45 24.02
N PRO A 162 -9.03 10.43 23.88
CA PRO A 162 -9.42 9.14 23.31
C PRO A 162 -10.44 8.36 24.14
N VAL A 163 -10.50 8.61 25.45
CA VAL A 163 -11.39 7.93 26.41
C VAL A 163 -12.55 8.86 26.83
N CYS A 164 -12.65 10.04 26.20
CA CYS A 164 -13.71 10.98 26.50
C CYS A 164 -15.05 10.46 25.96
N LYS A 165 -16.04 10.35 26.84
CA LYS A 165 -17.41 9.94 26.49
C LYS A 165 -18.23 11.07 25.87
N LYS A 166 -17.74 12.31 25.93
CA LYS A 166 -18.42 13.49 25.36
C LYS A 166 -18.11 13.61 23.87
N PRO A 167 -19.05 14.12 23.05
CA PRO A 167 -18.83 14.32 21.62
C PRO A 167 -17.62 15.22 21.37
N LYS A 168 -16.94 15.02 20.24
CA LYS A 168 -15.81 15.86 19.85
C LYS A 168 -16.34 17.25 19.49
N LYS A 169 -15.82 18.29 20.15
CA LYS A 169 -16.02 19.67 19.72
C LYS A 169 -15.21 19.96 18.45
#